data_AF-A0A8H4B046-F1
#
_entry.id   AF-A0A8H4B046-F1
#
_cell.length_a   1.000
_cell.length_b   1.000
_cell.length_c   1.000
_cell.angle_alpha   90.00
_cell.angle_beta   90.00
_cell.angle_gamma   90.00
#
_symmetry.space_group_name_H-M   'P 1'
#
loop_
_entity.id
_entity.type
_entity.pdbx_description
1 polymer ?
#
loop_
_entity_poly.entity_id
_entity_poly.type
_entity_poly.pdbx_seq_one_letter_code
_entity_poly.pdbx_strand_id
1 'polypeptide(L)'
;MKLVYYILFFVIFGSRYFFVICQNVPSPRCQQTSTLVSTRLYFFGGNTGIIVSNEVWYLDLSSSFNISTPPWHSDVVMPVGYNFGTSCLSPIDNSTVFLIGGRTWIVNTHNFSYTSSVYKFDSKVSQWTTPTINNFNSSFETRQEMQSVIDNNGKIFVFGRANYNSSTTFCYNDMNILDITIMTWSTPTQSQSVLTYLDYTATLLPNGLIVYIGGRSGSSTSTSPNNMSQIQVFDTKSYTWSIKPASGSTIASRECHSAVLSTYTIHNSIVLTIRF
;
A
#
# COMPACT_ATOMS: atom_id res chain seq x y z
N MET A 1 69.06 -33.56 43.80
CA MET A 1 69.00 -32.55 42.72
C MET A 1 68.27 -33.16 41.52
N LYS A 2 66.99 -32.82 41.34
CA LYS A 2 66.27 -32.82 40.05
C LYS A 2 64.92 -32.14 40.29
N LEU A 3 64.85 -30.87 39.88
CA LEU A 3 63.70 -29.99 40.01
C LEU A 3 62.80 -30.26 38.79
N VAL A 4 61.61 -30.81 39.00
CA VAL A 4 60.62 -31.04 37.94
C VAL A 4 59.69 -29.83 37.92
N TYR A 5 59.83 -28.99 36.88
CA TYR A 5 58.94 -27.87 36.63
C TYR A 5 57.65 -28.38 35.97
N TYR A 6 56.52 -28.27 36.66
CA TYR A 6 55.19 -28.42 36.05
C TYR A 6 54.75 -27.07 35.49
N ILE A 7 54.74 -26.95 34.16
CA ILE A 7 54.16 -25.80 33.45
C ILE A 7 52.63 -26.01 33.42
N LEU A 8 51.90 -25.21 34.18
CA LEU A 8 50.43 -25.12 34.08
C LEU A 8 50.04 -24.36 32.80
N PHE A 9 49.44 -25.07 31.84
CA PHE A 9 48.78 -24.47 30.68
C PHE A 9 47.34 -24.11 31.07
N PHE A 10 47.06 -22.82 31.31
CA PHE A 10 45.68 -22.33 31.42
C PHE A 10 45.13 -22.06 30.02
N VAL A 11 44.27 -22.95 29.52
CA VAL A 11 43.48 -22.69 28.31
C VAL A 11 42.24 -21.89 28.71
N ILE A 12 42.28 -20.57 28.48
CA ILE A 12 41.12 -19.70 28.64
C ILE A 12 40.23 -19.91 27.40
N PHE A 13 39.18 -20.71 27.54
CA PHE A 13 38.08 -20.71 26.58
C PHE A 13 37.33 -19.38 26.70
N GLY A 14 37.68 -18.42 25.85
CA GLY A 14 36.87 -17.22 25.66
C GLY A 14 35.55 -17.61 25.01
N SER A 15 34.50 -17.81 25.80
CA SER A 15 33.14 -17.93 25.29
C SER A 15 32.76 -16.58 24.67
N ARG A 16 32.86 -16.49 23.33
CA ARG A 16 32.18 -15.44 22.60
C ARG A 16 30.69 -15.74 22.66
N TYR A 17 29.99 -15.11 23.60
CA TYR A 17 28.55 -15.02 23.55
C TYR A 17 28.19 -14.19 22.32
N PHE A 18 27.91 -14.87 21.21
CA PHE A 18 27.08 -14.28 20.18
C PHE A 18 25.69 -14.17 20.78
N PHE A 19 25.32 -12.97 21.25
CA PHE A 19 23.91 -12.64 21.38
C PHE A 19 23.36 -12.65 19.95
N VAL A 20 22.84 -13.80 19.52
CA VAL A 20 21.89 -13.83 18.42
C VAL A 20 20.67 -13.12 18.96
N ILE A 21 20.63 -11.81 18.75
CA ILE A 21 19.40 -11.05 18.91
C ILE A 21 18.50 -11.57 17.80
N CYS A 22 17.74 -12.62 18.12
CA CYS A 22 16.66 -13.11 17.27
C CYS A 22 15.52 -12.09 17.39
N GLN A 23 15.77 -10.87 16.94
CA GLN A 23 14.75 -9.83 16.84
C GLN A 23 13.79 -10.31 15.75
N ASN A 24 12.57 -10.64 16.15
CA ASN A 24 11.49 -11.01 15.24
C ASN A 24 11.01 -9.76 14.51
N VAL A 25 11.84 -9.24 13.61
CA VAL A 25 11.61 -8.01 12.85
C VAL A 25 11.53 -8.33 11.36
N PRO A 26 10.65 -7.65 10.61
CA PRO A 26 10.54 -7.87 9.18
C PRO A 26 11.83 -7.48 8.46
N SER A 27 12.25 -8.31 7.49
CA SER A 27 13.31 -7.92 6.56
C SER A 27 12.99 -6.61 5.84
N PRO A 28 14.01 -5.77 5.52
CA PRO A 28 13.83 -4.58 4.70
C PRO A 28 13.10 -4.90 3.39
N ARG A 29 12.14 -4.05 3.02
CA ARG A 29 11.29 -4.25 1.84
C ARG A 29 10.71 -2.96 1.31
N CYS A 30 10.28 -2.99 0.05
CA CYS A 30 9.55 -1.91 -0.61
C CYS A 30 8.25 -2.41 -1.25
N GLN A 31 7.41 -1.48 -1.74
CA GLN A 31 6.19 -1.79 -2.52
C GLN A 31 5.09 -2.52 -1.73
N GLN A 32 5.21 -2.60 -0.40
CA GLN A 32 4.15 -3.06 0.49
C GLN A 32 3.01 -2.04 0.59
N THR A 33 1.85 -2.50 1.03
CA THR A 33 0.76 -1.62 1.47
C THR A 33 0.58 -1.71 2.99
N SER A 34 0.01 -0.68 3.60
CA SER A 34 -0.22 -0.63 5.04
C SER A 34 -1.59 -0.06 5.36
N THR A 35 -2.24 -0.59 6.39
CA THR A 35 -3.55 -0.12 6.87
C THR A 35 -3.55 -0.09 8.39
N LEU A 36 -4.03 1.00 8.99
CA LEU A 36 -4.30 1.08 10.42
C LEU A 36 -5.66 0.46 10.71
N VAL A 37 -5.69 -0.54 11.60
CA VAL A 37 -6.92 -1.18 12.09
C VAL A 37 -6.99 -1.03 13.59
N SER A 38 -7.92 -0.22 14.09
CA SER A 38 -7.94 0.20 15.49
C SER A 38 -6.57 0.78 15.90
N THR A 39 -5.84 0.13 16.80
CA THR A 39 -4.49 0.54 17.23
C THR A 39 -3.37 -0.17 16.47
N ARG A 40 -3.66 -1.14 15.61
CA ARG A 40 -2.63 -1.95 14.92
C ARG A 40 -2.36 -1.43 13.52
N LEU A 41 -1.15 -0.99 13.26
CA LEU A 41 -0.70 -0.63 11.92
C LEU A 41 -0.17 -1.88 11.22
N TYR A 42 -0.97 -2.43 10.31
CA TYR A 42 -0.62 -3.61 9.52
C TYR A 42 0.19 -3.24 8.27
N PHE A 43 1.08 -4.15 7.87
CA PHE A 43 1.89 -4.11 6.66
C PHE A 43 1.74 -5.44 5.92
N PHE A 44 1.40 -5.37 4.64
CA PHE A 44 1.08 -6.53 3.82
C PHE A 44 2.10 -6.70 2.70
N GLY A 45 2.87 -7.79 2.75
CA GLY A 45 3.77 -8.22 1.70
C GLY A 45 4.98 -7.31 1.50
N GLY A 46 5.26 -6.96 0.25
CA GLY A 46 6.41 -6.18 -0.20
C GLY A 46 7.54 -7.03 -0.79
N ASN A 47 8.40 -6.38 -1.57
CA ASN A 47 9.58 -6.98 -2.19
C ASN A 47 10.79 -6.81 -1.27
N THR A 48 11.40 -7.92 -0.85
CA THR A 48 12.56 -7.94 0.06
C THR A 48 13.91 -7.84 -0.67
N GLY A 49 13.91 -7.71 -1.99
CA GLY A 49 15.08 -7.85 -2.86
C GLY A 49 15.40 -9.29 -3.24
N ILE A 50 14.79 -10.28 -2.56
CA ILE A 50 14.95 -11.72 -2.85
C ILE A 50 13.64 -12.30 -3.35
N ILE A 51 12.54 -12.03 -2.65
CA ILE A 51 11.21 -12.52 -3.00
C ILE A 51 10.16 -11.42 -2.78
N VAL A 52 9.01 -11.58 -3.42
CA VAL A 52 7.81 -10.85 -2.99
C VAL A 52 7.17 -11.63 -1.85
N SER A 53 7.21 -11.03 -0.67
CA SER A 53 6.76 -11.65 0.58
C SER A 53 5.23 -11.77 0.63
N ASN A 54 4.76 -12.84 1.26
CA ASN A 54 3.37 -13.01 1.67
C ASN A 54 3.16 -12.72 3.17
N GLU A 55 4.19 -12.24 3.86
CA GLU A 55 4.11 -11.99 5.29
C GLU A 55 3.18 -10.82 5.63
N VAL A 56 2.60 -10.90 6.82
CA VAL A 56 1.80 -9.85 7.43
C VAL A 56 2.47 -9.49 8.75
N TRP A 57 2.80 -8.21 8.89
CA TRP A 57 3.43 -7.67 10.09
C TRP A 57 2.59 -6.53 10.63
N TYR A 58 2.61 -6.30 11.94
CA TYR A 58 2.00 -5.11 12.52
C TYR A 58 2.79 -4.52 13.69
N LEU A 59 2.56 -3.24 13.94
CA LEU A 59 2.94 -2.52 15.15
C LEU A 59 1.67 -2.19 15.93
N ASP A 60 1.64 -2.51 17.23
CA ASP A 60 0.57 -2.04 18.12
C ASP A 60 0.90 -0.63 18.62
N LEU A 61 0.08 0.34 18.22
CA LEU A 61 0.20 1.75 18.55
C LEU A 61 -0.61 2.13 19.80
N SER A 62 -1.19 1.16 20.52
CA SER A 62 -1.95 1.41 21.76
C SER A 62 -1.10 1.99 22.89
N SER A 63 0.23 1.89 22.80
CA SER A 63 1.19 2.43 23.75
C SER A 63 2.44 2.95 23.05
N SER A 64 3.13 3.92 23.67
CA SER A 64 4.41 4.41 23.16
C SER A 64 5.48 3.32 23.22
N PHE A 65 6.36 3.28 22.21
CA PHE A 65 7.49 2.34 22.16
C PHE A 65 8.77 3.03 21.69
N ASN A 66 9.92 2.37 21.91
CA ASN A 66 11.21 2.85 21.43
C ASN A 66 11.33 2.67 19.92
N ILE A 67 11.46 3.78 19.18
CA ILE A 67 11.55 3.78 17.71
C ILE A 67 12.80 3.10 17.17
N SER A 68 13.87 2.98 17.97
CA SER A 68 15.08 2.25 17.59
C SER A 68 14.91 0.74 17.69
N THR A 69 13.90 0.27 18.42
CA THR A 69 13.57 -1.16 18.57
C THR A 69 12.04 -1.35 18.55
N PRO A 70 11.36 -1.12 17.41
CA PRO A 70 9.91 -1.21 17.36
C PRO A 70 9.42 -2.64 17.69
N PRO A 71 8.31 -2.80 18.43
CA PRO A 71 7.77 -4.10 18.81
C PRO A 71 6.98 -4.70 17.64
N TRP A 72 7.69 -5.30 16.69
CA TRP A 72 7.08 -5.95 15.53
C TRP A 72 6.40 -7.27 15.92
N HIS A 73 5.21 -7.49 15.37
CA HIS A 73 4.45 -8.72 15.51
C HIS A 73 4.14 -9.30 14.13
N SER A 74 4.32 -10.61 13.95
CA SER A 74 3.86 -11.33 12.76
C SER A 74 2.42 -11.80 12.95
N ASP A 75 1.64 -11.81 11.87
CA ASP A 75 0.29 -12.37 11.82
C ASP A 75 0.21 -13.49 10.77
N VAL A 76 -0.98 -14.06 10.55
CA VAL A 76 -1.21 -15.08 9.52
C VAL A 76 -0.78 -14.55 8.14
N VAL A 77 0.00 -15.36 7.43
CA VAL A 77 0.51 -15.01 6.11
C VAL A 77 -0.62 -14.95 5.07
N MET A 78 -0.44 -14.11 4.06
CA MET A 78 -1.30 -14.06 2.88
C MET A 78 -1.20 -15.35 2.06
N PRO A 79 -2.25 -15.73 1.32
CA PRO A 79 -2.22 -16.88 0.41
C PRO A 79 -1.29 -16.69 -0.79
N VAL A 80 -0.83 -15.46 -1.05
CA VAL A 80 0.02 -15.07 -2.19
C VAL A 80 1.08 -14.07 -1.76
N GLY A 81 2.23 -14.05 -2.43
CA GLY A 81 3.13 -12.90 -2.35
C GLY A 81 2.46 -11.67 -2.94
N TYR A 82 2.63 -10.49 -2.34
CA TYR A 82 1.89 -9.28 -2.71
C TYR A 82 2.77 -8.03 -2.75
N ASN A 83 2.76 -7.28 -3.86
CA ASN A 83 3.37 -5.96 -3.95
C ASN A 83 2.66 -5.05 -4.97
N PHE A 84 2.93 -3.74 -4.89
CA PHE A 84 2.34 -2.70 -5.77
C PHE A 84 0.81 -2.64 -5.77
N GLY A 85 0.17 -3.24 -4.77
CA GLY A 85 -1.25 -3.11 -4.56
C GLY A 85 -1.57 -2.08 -3.47
N THR A 86 -2.85 -1.96 -3.16
CA THR A 86 -3.36 -0.99 -2.19
C THR A 86 -4.29 -1.67 -1.20
N SER A 87 -4.44 -1.08 -0.02
CA SER A 87 -5.30 -1.58 1.04
C SER A 87 -6.29 -0.54 1.52
N CYS A 88 -7.49 -0.99 1.91
CA CYS A 88 -8.52 -0.16 2.53
C CYS A 88 -9.17 -0.90 3.69
N LEU A 89 -9.29 -0.23 4.85
CA LEU A 89 -10.11 -0.71 5.96
C LEU A 89 -11.59 -0.46 5.67
N SER A 90 -12.42 -1.48 5.85
CA SER A 90 -13.87 -1.38 5.82
C SER A 90 -14.38 -0.44 6.92
N PRO A 91 -15.05 0.68 6.59
CA PRO A 91 -15.68 1.53 7.60
C PRO A 91 -16.94 0.91 8.20
N ILE A 92 -17.44 -0.19 7.63
CA ILE A 92 -18.67 -0.86 8.04
C ILE A 92 -18.46 -1.68 9.30
N ASP A 93 -17.34 -2.41 9.39
CA ASP A 93 -17.02 -3.30 10.52
C ASP A 93 -15.75 -2.90 11.30
N ASN A 94 -14.96 -1.97 10.75
CA ASN A 94 -13.68 -1.51 11.27
C ASN A 94 -12.69 -2.64 11.58
N SER A 95 -12.79 -3.77 10.89
CA SER A 95 -11.90 -4.93 11.07
C SER A 95 -11.48 -5.61 9.78
N THR A 96 -12.27 -5.50 8.71
CA THR A 96 -11.95 -6.13 7.43
C THR A 96 -11.08 -5.21 6.59
N VAL A 97 -9.87 -5.67 6.26
CA VAL A 97 -9.00 -4.99 5.29
C VAL A 97 -9.18 -5.62 3.92
N PHE A 98 -9.44 -4.80 2.91
CA PHE A 98 -9.44 -5.21 1.51
C PHE A 98 -8.09 -4.89 0.90
N LEU A 99 -7.43 -5.88 0.33
CA LEU A 99 -6.32 -5.69 -0.60
C LEU A 99 -6.88 -5.68 -2.02
N ILE A 100 -6.56 -4.65 -2.80
CA ILE A 100 -7.09 -4.45 -4.14
C ILE A 100 -5.95 -4.31 -5.13
N GLY A 101 -5.99 -5.12 -6.18
CA GLY A 101 -5.00 -5.11 -7.23
C GLY A 101 -3.60 -5.52 -6.77
N GLY A 102 -2.59 -5.05 -7.50
CA GLY A 102 -1.20 -5.34 -7.22
C GLY A 102 -0.72 -6.56 -8.00
N ARG A 103 0.58 -6.82 -7.92
CA ARG A 103 1.15 -8.08 -8.39
C ARG A 103 1.03 -9.11 -7.30
N THR A 104 0.39 -10.21 -7.64
CA THR A 104 0.28 -11.40 -6.82
C THR A 104 1.22 -12.48 -7.34
N TRP A 105 1.83 -13.22 -6.42
CA TRP A 105 2.87 -14.20 -6.73
C TRP A 105 2.55 -15.54 -6.08
N ILE A 106 2.88 -16.63 -6.77
CA ILE A 106 2.90 -17.94 -6.15
C ILE A 106 4.02 -17.91 -5.10
N VAL A 107 3.65 -18.18 -3.84
CA VAL A 107 4.54 -18.03 -2.66
C VAL A 107 5.87 -18.77 -2.88
N ASN A 108 6.98 -18.12 -2.54
CA ASN A 108 8.35 -18.63 -2.69
C ASN A 108 8.77 -18.95 -4.14
N THR A 109 8.11 -18.34 -5.13
CA THR A 109 8.50 -18.46 -6.54
C THR A 109 8.59 -17.09 -7.21
N HIS A 110 9.11 -17.07 -8.44
CA HIS A 110 9.13 -15.88 -9.30
C HIS A 110 7.99 -15.88 -10.33
N ASN A 111 6.93 -16.66 -10.08
CA ASN A 111 5.79 -16.78 -10.98
C ASN A 111 4.62 -15.94 -10.47
N PHE A 112 3.98 -15.20 -11.37
CA PHE A 112 2.75 -14.50 -11.06
C PHE A 112 1.63 -15.48 -10.70
N SER A 113 0.85 -15.12 -9.69
CA SER A 113 -0.43 -15.72 -9.38
C SER A 113 -1.53 -14.82 -9.93
N TYR A 114 -2.54 -15.39 -10.56
CA TYR A 114 -3.71 -14.69 -11.09
C TYR A 114 -5.02 -15.12 -10.40
N THR A 115 -4.91 -15.69 -9.20
CA THR A 115 -6.04 -16.31 -8.48
C THR A 115 -7.13 -15.33 -8.07
N SER A 116 -6.78 -14.07 -7.77
CA SER A 116 -7.73 -13.00 -7.48
C SER A 116 -7.04 -11.64 -7.53
N SER A 117 -7.79 -10.60 -7.89
CA SER A 117 -7.38 -9.20 -7.76
C SER A 117 -7.83 -8.56 -6.45
N VAL A 118 -8.65 -9.24 -5.65
CA VAL A 118 -9.13 -8.74 -4.36
C VAL A 118 -9.01 -9.81 -3.30
N TYR A 119 -8.43 -9.46 -2.16
CA TYR A 119 -8.37 -10.32 -0.97
C TYR A 119 -8.95 -9.58 0.23
N LYS A 120 -9.58 -10.31 1.14
CA LYS A 120 -10.11 -9.80 2.40
C LYS A 120 -9.33 -10.41 3.55
N PHE A 121 -8.88 -9.56 4.48
CA PHE A 121 -8.30 -9.95 5.74
C PHE A 121 -9.20 -9.54 6.88
N ASP A 122 -9.69 -10.49 7.66
CA ASP A 122 -10.38 -10.23 8.92
C ASP A 122 -9.35 -10.19 10.05
N SER A 123 -9.12 -8.99 10.58
CA SER A 123 -8.17 -8.77 11.68
C SER A 123 -8.63 -9.29 13.05
N LYS A 124 -9.92 -9.58 13.24
CA LYS A 124 -10.44 -10.09 14.52
C LYS A 124 -10.10 -11.57 14.72
N VAL A 125 -10.12 -12.33 13.64
CA VAL A 125 -9.86 -13.78 13.64
C VAL A 125 -8.58 -14.17 12.90
N SER A 126 -7.85 -13.19 12.37
CA SER A 126 -6.65 -13.40 11.55
C SER A 126 -6.92 -14.42 10.43
N GLN A 127 -7.82 -14.08 9.52
CA GLN A 127 -8.21 -14.98 8.43
C GLN A 127 -8.28 -14.26 7.07
N TRP A 128 -7.73 -14.92 6.06
CA TRP A 128 -7.80 -14.50 4.66
C TRP A 128 -8.95 -15.18 3.93
N THR A 129 -9.68 -14.42 3.12
CA THR A 129 -10.70 -14.93 2.21
C THR A 129 -10.64 -14.22 0.86
N THR A 130 -11.09 -14.89 -0.19
CA THR A 130 -11.27 -14.29 -1.53
C THR A 130 -12.76 -14.00 -1.72
N PRO A 131 -13.17 -12.73 -1.84
CA PRO A 131 -14.58 -12.41 -2.09
C PRO A 131 -15.01 -12.79 -3.51
N THR A 132 -16.24 -13.27 -3.64
CA THR A 132 -16.96 -13.28 -4.93
C THR A 132 -17.49 -11.88 -5.20
N ILE A 133 -17.11 -11.30 -6.34
CA ILE A 133 -17.50 -9.93 -6.72
C ILE A 133 -18.41 -9.99 -7.94
N ASN A 134 -19.60 -9.41 -7.82
CA ASN A 134 -20.56 -9.30 -8.92
C ASN A 134 -20.07 -8.28 -9.96
N ASN A 135 -20.23 -8.59 -11.24
CA ASN A 135 -19.87 -7.72 -12.37
C ASN A 135 -18.39 -7.29 -12.40
N PHE A 136 -17.49 -8.13 -11.88
CA PHE A 136 -16.06 -7.82 -11.86
C PHE A 136 -15.52 -7.53 -13.28
N ASN A 137 -14.81 -6.41 -13.41
CA ASN A 137 -14.17 -6.01 -14.66
C ASN A 137 -12.88 -6.84 -14.85
N SER A 138 -12.89 -7.83 -15.74
CA SER A 138 -11.72 -8.67 -16.01
C SER A 138 -10.50 -7.88 -16.53
N SER A 139 -10.70 -6.70 -17.15
CA SER A 139 -9.57 -5.83 -17.53
C SER A 139 -8.85 -5.18 -16.34
N PHE A 140 -9.43 -5.28 -15.14
CA PHE A 140 -8.78 -4.85 -13.90
C PHE A 140 -7.77 -5.89 -13.38
N GLU A 141 -7.85 -7.14 -13.84
CA GLU A 141 -6.90 -8.18 -13.47
C GLU A 141 -5.48 -7.68 -13.68
N THR A 142 -4.61 -7.91 -12.70
CA THR A 142 -3.17 -7.58 -12.74
C THR A 142 -2.79 -6.11 -12.77
N ARG A 143 -3.76 -5.19 -12.69
CA ARG A 143 -3.38 -3.80 -12.53
C ARG A 143 -2.54 -3.68 -11.25
N GLN A 144 -1.56 -2.78 -11.25
CA GLN A 144 -0.67 -2.46 -10.13
C GLN A 144 -0.29 -0.96 -10.08
N GLU A 145 0.27 -0.47 -8.97
CA GLU A 145 0.74 0.92 -8.80
C GLU A 145 -0.39 1.95 -8.80
N MET A 146 -1.41 1.72 -7.98
CA MET A 146 -2.42 2.76 -7.71
C MET A 146 -2.72 2.89 -6.23
N GLN A 147 -3.48 3.93 -5.93
CA GLN A 147 -3.89 4.25 -4.58
C GLN A 147 -5.41 4.23 -4.54
N SER A 148 -5.95 3.35 -3.70
CA SER A 148 -7.39 3.29 -3.45
C SER A 148 -7.77 4.19 -2.27
N VAL A 149 -8.98 4.71 -2.32
CA VAL A 149 -9.61 5.38 -1.18
C VAL A 149 -11.00 4.79 -0.97
N ILE A 150 -11.49 4.77 0.27
CA ILE A 150 -12.79 4.22 0.62
C ILE A 150 -13.64 5.30 1.29
N ASP A 151 -14.89 5.44 0.86
CA ASP A 151 -15.86 6.32 1.51
C ASP A 151 -16.59 5.63 2.67
N ASN A 152 -17.28 6.41 3.48
CA ASN A 152 -18.04 5.89 4.63
C ASN A 152 -19.22 4.98 4.25
N ASN A 153 -19.60 4.94 2.97
CA ASN A 153 -20.64 4.05 2.46
C ASN A 153 -20.07 2.70 1.98
N GLY A 154 -18.76 2.49 2.10
CA GLY A 154 -18.11 1.24 1.69
C GLY A 154 -17.78 1.18 0.20
N LYS A 155 -17.73 2.31 -0.51
CA LYS A 155 -17.25 2.35 -1.89
C LYS A 155 -15.76 2.59 -1.93
N ILE A 156 -15.03 1.61 -2.47
CA ILE A 156 -13.60 1.70 -2.74
C ILE A 156 -13.41 2.23 -4.15
N PHE A 157 -12.81 3.41 -4.28
CA PHE A 157 -12.49 4.06 -5.54
C PHE A 157 -11.05 3.78 -5.91
N VAL A 158 -10.84 3.38 -7.17
CA VAL A 158 -9.54 3.00 -7.70
C VAL A 158 -9.41 3.55 -9.11
N PHE A 159 -8.47 4.46 -9.31
CA PHE A 159 -8.34 5.15 -10.58
C PHE A 159 -7.12 4.70 -11.40
N GLY A 160 -7.32 4.53 -12.70
CA GLY A 160 -6.27 4.34 -13.69
C GLY A 160 -5.36 3.13 -13.47
N ARG A 161 -4.05 3.39 -13.55
CA ARG A 161 -2.85 2.53 -13.42
C ARG A 161 -2.60 1.48 -14.48
N ALA A 162 -1.48 0.77 -14.35
CA ALA A 162 -0.88 0.00 -15.43
C ALA A 162 -0.91 -1.53 -15.22
N ASN A 163 -1.01 -2.25 -16.35
CA ASN A 163 -0.72 -3.68 -16.43
C ASN A 163 0.73 -3.85 -16.90
N TYR A 164 1.52 -4.61 -16.14
CA TYR A 164 2.90 -4.97 -16.48
C TYR A 164 3.05 -6.49 -16.47
N ASN A 165 2.35 -7.16 -17.37
CA ASN A 165 2.42 -8.60 -17.57
C ASN A 165 3.44 -9.03 -18.66
N SER A 166 3.88 -8.13 -19.54
CA SER A 166 5.03 -8.30 -20.46
C SER A 166 5.30 -6.98 -21.21
N SER A 167 6.11 -7.01 -22.28
CA SER A 167 6.80 -5.93 -23.02
C SER A 167 6.04 -4.65 -23.40
N THR A 168 4.75 -4.50 -23.08
CA THR A 168 3.96 -3.30 -23.31
C THR A 168 3.28 -2.84 -22.01
N THR A 169 3.65 -1.66 -21.52
CA THR A 169 2.95 -1.01 -20.42
C THR A 169 1.68 -0.36 -20.95
N PHE A 170 0.51 -0.89 -20.60
CA PHE A 170 -0.76 -0.21 -20.89
C PHE A 170 -1.22 0.58 -19.67
N CYS A 171 -1.40 1.89 -19.82
CA CYS A 171 -1.88 2.77 -18.78
C CYS A 171 -3.38 2.97 -18.93
N TYR A 172 -4.14 2.62 -17.90
CA TYR A 172 -5.58 2.84 -17.86
C TYR A 172 -5.90 4.20 -17.23
N ASN A 173 -7.03 4.78 -17.60
CA ASN A 173 -7.54 6.06 -17.11
C ASN A 173 -9.02 5.99 -16.70
N ASP A 174 -9.53 4.80 -16.40
CA ASP A 174 -10.89 4.54 -15.92
C ASP A 174 -10.96 4.54 -14.39
N MET A 175 -12.15 4.78 -13.87
CA MET A 175 -12.46 4.68 -12.44
C MET A 175 -13.10 3.33 -12.24
N ASN A 176 -12.56 2.57 -11.30
CA ASN A 176 -13.13 1.33 -10.85
C ASN A 176 -13.61 1.50 -9.42
N ILE A 177 -14.83 1.02 -9.16
CA ILE A 177 -15.49 1.14 -7.87
C ILE A 177 -15.93 -0.24 -7.40
N LEU A 178 -15.44 -0.64 -6.23
CA LEU A 178 -15.95 -1.82 -5.51
C LEU A 178 -16.84 -1.34 -4.37
N ASP A 179 -18.14 -1.66 -4.44
CA ASP A 179 -19.07 -1.50 -3.33
C ASP A 179 -19.00 -2.74 -2.44
N ILE A 180 -18.43 -2.61 -1.23
CA ILE A 180 -18.22 -3.74 -0.31
C ILE A 180 -19.49 -4.16 0.43
N THR A 181 -20.55 -3.35 0.41
CA THR A 181 -21.80 -3.66 1.11
C THR A 181 -22.62 -4.71 0.35
N ILE A 182 -22.55 -4.66 -0.98
CA ILE A 182 -23.22 -5.58 -1.89
C ILE A 182 -22.24 -6.39 -2.78
N MET A 183 -20.93 -6.25 -2.51
CA MET A 183 -19.85 -6.92 -3.24
C MET A 183 -19.97 -6.79 -4.76
N THR A 184 -20.21 -5.59 -5.26
CA THR A 184 -20.42 -5.32 -6.68
C THR A 184 -19.36 -4.37 -7.24
N TRP A 185 -18.83 -4.72 -8.40
CA TRP A 185 -17.89 -3.90 -9.14
C TRP A 185 -18.61 -3.04 -10.17
N SER A 186 -18.11 -1.83 -10.39
CA SER A 186 -18.56 -0.96 -11.48
C SER A 186 -17.40 -0.15 -12.04
N THR A 187 -17.49 0.15 -13.33
CA THR A 187 -16.54 1.02 -14.04
C THR A 187 -17.33 2.14 -14.70
N PRO A 188 -17.71 3.20 -13.96
CA PRO A 188 -18.54 4.27 -14.51
C PRO A 188 -17.86 5.00 -15.66
N THR A 189 -18.63 5.33 -16.69
CA THR A 189 -18.18 6.23 -17.76
C THR A 189 -17.89 7.62 -17.18
N GLN A 190 -16.74 8.17 -17.52
CA GLN A 190 -16.32 9.50 -17.09
C GLN A 190 -16.46 10.51 -18.21
N SER A 191 -16.77 11.75 -17.86
CA SER A 191 -17.06 12.81 -18.83
C SER A 191 -15.84 13.52 -19.42
N GLN A 192 -14.61 13.27 -18.93
CA GLN A 192 -13.44 14.08 -19.26
C GLN A 192 -12.16 13.25 -19.46
N SER A 193 -11.26 13.78 -20.30
CA SER A 193 -9.88 13.29 -20.43
C SER A 193 -9.08 13.71 -19.19
N VAL A 194 -8.74 12.73 -18.35
CA VAL A 194 -7.98 12.97 -17.12
C VAL A 194 -6.49 13.09 -17.46
N LEU A 195 -5.84 14.16 -17.00
CA LEU A 195 -4.40 14.36 -17.19
C LEU A 195 -3.56 13.29 -16.48
N THR A 196 -3.80 12.99 -15.20
CA THR A 196 -2.92 12.09 -14.40
C THR A 196 -3.30 10.62 -14.55
N TYR A 197 -2.33 9.71 -14.62
CA TYR A 197 -2.63 8.28 -14.52
C TYR A 197 -1.51 7.42 -13.88
N LEU A 198 -0.35 7.98 -13.54
CA LEU A 198 0.75 7.27 -12.85
C LEU A 198 1.28 8.04 -11.64
N ASP A 199 1.77 7.32 -10.63
CA ASP A 199 2.59 7.81 -9.50
C ASP A 199 2.00 8.97 -8.68
N TYR A 200 0.70 9.15 -8.78
CA TYR A 200 -0.07 10.14 -8.06
C TYR A 200 -0.37 9.66 -6.66
N THR A 201 -0.78 10.59 -5.80
CA THR A 201 -1.45 10.25 -4.54
C THR A 201 -2.93 10.55 -4.60
N ALA A 202 -3.76 9.70 -4.00
CA ALA A 202 -5.21 9.89 -3.88
C ALA A 202 -5.63 10.07 -2.43
N THR A 203 -6.41 11.10 -2.13
CA THR A 203 -6.92 11.38 -0.78
C THR A 203 -8.40 11.74 -0.84
N LEU A 204 -9.25 10.98 -0.14
CA LEU A 204 -10.67 11.29 -0.03
C LEU A 204 -10.91 12.37 1.04
N LEU A 205 -11.65 13.41 0.67
CA LEU A 205 -12.08 14.48 1.57
C LEU A 205 -13.47 14.20 2.15
N PRO A 206 -13.81 14.75 3.34
CA PRO A 206 -15.11 14.56 3.99
C PRO A 206 -16.32 15.00 3.15
N ASN A 207 -16.12 15.90 2.18
CA ASN A 207 -17.18 16.38 1.30
C ASN A 207 -17.49 15.43 0.11
N GLY A 208 -16.75 14.32 -0.03
CA GLY A 208 -16.92 13.36 -1.13
C GLY A 208 -16.05 13.66 -2.35
N LEU A 209 -15.06 14.56 -2.24
CA LEU A 209 -14.09 14.80 -3.30
C LEU A 209 -12.85 13.94 -3.08
N ILE A 210 -12.38 13.25 -4.11
CA ILE A 210 -11.06 12.59 -4.11
C ILE A 210 -10.08 13.54 -4.78
N VAL A 211 -9.05 13.93 -4.04
CA VAL A 211 -7.97 14.80 -4.51
C VAL A 211 -6.80 13.96 -4.98
N TYR A 212 -6.37 14.22 -6.21
CA TYR A 212 -5.23 13.57 -6.85
C TYR A 212 -4.08 14.57 -6.95
N ILE A 213 -2.95 14.26 -6.31
CA ILE A 213 -1.79 15.16 -6.19
C ILE A 213 -0.58 14.54 -6.87
N GLY A 214 0.14 15.34 -7.66
CA GLY A 214 1.36 14.95 -8.35
C GLY A 214 1.14 13.85 -9.40
N GLY A 215 2.15 13.00 -9.55
CA GLY A 215 2.18 11.95 -10.56
C GLY A 215 2.63 12.43 -11.94
N ARG A 216 2.38 11.57 -12.93
CA ARG A 216 2.72 11.80 -14.35
C ARG A 216 1.48 11.69 -15.24
N SER A 217 1.54 12.39 -16.37
CA SER A 217 0.54 12.43 -17.45
C SER A 217 1.20 12.19 -18.82
N GLY A 218 0.43 11.89 -19.87
CA GLY A 218 0.95 11.58 -21.22
C GLY A 218 0.38 10.30 -21.87
N SER A 219 1.23 9.54 -22.55
CA SER A 219 0.93 8.20 -23.09
C SER A 219 1.77 7.11 -22.41
N SER A 220 1.56 5.85 -22.79
CA SER A 220 2.42 4.73 -22.37
C SER A 220 3.89 4.88 -22.77
N THR A 221 4.19 5.69 -23.79
CA THR A 221 5.54 5.85 -24.35
C THR A 221 6.18 7.20 -24.02
N SER A 222 5.40 8.18 -23.55
CA SER A 222 5.90 9.51 -23.21
C SER A 222 5.10 10.06 -22.05
N THR A 223 5.75 10.23 -20.90
CA THR A 223 5.12 10.76 -19.69
C THR A 223 5.80 12.06 -19.27
N SER A 224 5.04 13.01 -18.74
CA SER A 224 5.51 14.28 -18.20
C SER A 224 5.04 14.42 -16.75
N PRO A 225 5.86 14.97 -15.84
CA PRO A 225 5.43 15.26 -14.48
C PRO A 225 4.26 16.23 -14.44
N ASN A 226 3.30 15.97 -13.55
CA ASN A 226 2.14 16.84 -13.40
C ASN A 226 2.50 18.16 -12.72
N ASN A 227 1.80 19.22 -13.10
CA ASN A 227 1.91 20.51 -12.46
C ASN A 227 1.21 20.50 -11.10
N MET A 228 1.96 20.73 -10.02
CA MET A 228 1.43 20.75 -8.65
C MET A 228 0.52 21.94 -8.36
N SER A 229 0.44 22.95 -9.25
CA SER A 229 -0.54 24.04 -9.12
C SER A 229 -1.93 23.67 -9.67
N GLN A 230 -2.07 22.54 -10.37
CA GLN A 230 -3.31 22.08 -10.97
C GLN A 230 -3.72 20.74 -10.34
N ILE A 231 -4.58 20.82 -9.33
CA ILE A 231 -4.99 19.66 -8.56
C ILE A 231 -6.20 19.01 -9.21
N GLN A 232 -6.08 17.73 -9.55
CA GLN A 232 -7.19 16.98 -10.10
C GLN A 232 -8.10 16.48 -9.00
N VAL A 233 -9.40 16.60 -9.23
CA VAL A 233 -10.41 16.24 -8.24
C VAL A 233 -11.52 15.45 -8.90
N PHE A 234 -11.84 14.31 -8.31
CA PHE A 234 -12.98 13.48 -8.68
C PHE A 234 -14.11 13.65 -7.66
N ASP A 235 -15.32 13.97 -8.13
CA ASP A 235 -16.52 14.04 -7.29
C ASP A 235 -17.19 12.65 -7.25
N THR A 236 -17.28 12.04 -6.07
CA THR A 236 -17.84 10.69 -5.91
C THR A 236 -19.36 10.63 -6.03
N LYS A 237 -20.06 11.77 -6.05
CA LYS A 237 -21.52 11.84 -6.18
C LYS A 237 -21.94 11.99 -7.63
N SER A 238 -21.28 12.88 -8.37
CA SER A 238 -21.58 13.11 -9.79
C SER A 238 -20.73 12.25 -10.73
N TYR A 239 -19.68 11.58 -10.22
CA TYR A 239 -18.70 10.83 -11.00
C TYR A 239 -18.01 11.67 -12.08
N THR A 240 -17.73 12.94 -11.78
CA THR A 240 -17.10 13.88 -12.70
C THR A 240 -15.74 14.36 -12.21
N TRP A 241 -14.83 14.58 -13.13
CA TRP A 241 -13.55 15.21 -12.87
C TRP A 241 -13.63 16.73 -12.96
N SER A 242 -12.75 17.40 -12.23
CA SER A 242 -12.49 18.83 -12.35
C SER A 242 -11.03 19.14 -11.96
N ILE A 243 -10.56 20.33 -12.33
CA ILE A 243 -9.25 20.83 -11.91
C ILE A 243 -9.48 21.98 -10.93
N LYS A 244 -8.76 21.96 -9.81
CA LYS A 244 -8.75 23.03 -8.81
C LYS A 244 -7.35 23.64 -8.76
N PRO A 245 -7.21 24.97 -8.93
CA PRO A 245 -5.92 25.62 -8.77
C PRO A 245 -5.49 25.56 -7.29
N ALA A 246 -4.26 25.12 -7.04
CA ALA A 246 -3.64 25.31 -5.73
C ALA A 246 -3.18 26.77 -5.59
N SER A 247 -3.38 27.34 -4.40
CA SER A 247 -2.88 28.66 -4.03
C SER A 247 -1.69 28.54 -3.07
N GLY A 248 -0.93 29.63 -2.91
CA GLY A 248 0.27 29.66 -2.07
C GLY A 248 1.55 29.40 -2.84
N SER A 249 2.54 28.79 -2.18
CA SER A 249 3.87 28.58 -2.75
C SER A 249 3.87 27.57 -3.90
N THR A 250 4.67 27.85 -4.93
CA THR A 250 4.91 26.91 -6.02
C THR A 250 5.70 25.70 -5.51
N ILE A 251 5.14 24.50 -5.69
CA ILE A 251 5.80 23.23 -5.36
C ILE A 251 6.24 22.59 -6.68
N ALA A 252 7.49 22.14 -6.75
CA ALA A 252 7.97 21.37 -7.89
C ALA A 252 7.22 20.02 -7.98
N SER A 253 7.10 19.46 -9.19
CA SER A 253 6.43 18.17 -9.43
C SER A 253 6.92 17.06 -8.49
N ARG A 254 6.00 16.14 -8.17
CA ARG A 254 6.22 15.01 -7.25
C ARG A 254 5.63 13.75 -7.85
N GLU A 255 6.36 12.65 -7.75
CA GLU A 255 5.97 11.29 -8.16
C GLU A 255 6.39 10.30 -7.08
N CYS A 256 5.72 9.16 -6.99
CA CYS A 256 6.01 8.07 -6.04
C CYS A 256 6.02 8.53 -4.56
N HIS A 257 5.29 9.62 -4.27
CA HIS A 257 5.24 10.25 -2.95
C HIS A 257 4.06 9.74 -2.13
N SER A 258 3.94 10.20 -0.89
CA SER A 258 2.78 9.91 -0.04
C SER A 258 2.04 11.19 0.36
N ALA A 259 0.73 11.08 0.51
CA ALA A 259 -0.14 12.16 0.98
C ALA A 259 -1.06 11.63 2.07
N VAL A 260 -1.29 12.44 3.10
CA VAL A 260 -2.23 12.12 4.18
C VAL A 260 -3.10 13.33 4.48
N LEU A 261 -4.40 13.11 4.65
CA LEU A 261 -5.31 14.15 5.10
C LEU A 261 -5.06 14.43 6.58
N SER A 262 -4.82 15.69 6.92
CA SER A 262 -4.72 16.17 8.29
C SER A 262 -5.97 16.95 8.67
N THR A 263 -6.51 16.63 9.84
CA THR A 263 -7.68 17.30 10.44
C THR A 263 -7.27 18.32 11.50
N TYR A 264 -5.98 18.66 11.60
CA TYR A 264 -5.41 19.39 12.74
C TYR A 264 -5.75 20.89 12.82
N THR A 265 -6.52 21.44 11.88
CA THR A 265 -6.91 22.86 11.90
C THR A 265 -8.34 23.04 11.44
N ILE A 266 -8.92 24.19 11.77
CA ILE A 266 -10.26 24.68 11.41
C ILE A 266 -10.52 24.62 9.88
N HIS A 267 -9.47 24.38 9.09
CA HIS A 267 -9.52 23.99 7.68
C HIS A 267 -8.90 22.59 7.47
N ASN A 268 -9.64 21.70 6.78
CA ASN A 268 -9.11 20.42 6.27
C ASN A 268 -7.85 20.70 5.45
N SER A 269 -6.71 20.16 5.88
CA SER A 269 -5.41 20.41 5.25
C SER A 269 -4.81 19.08 4.79
N ILE A 270 -4.30 18.99 3.57
CA ILE A 270 -3.58 17.80 3.12
C ILE A 270 -2.10 17.99 3.44
N VAL A 271 -1.53 17.09 4.25
CA VAL A 271 -0.10 17.05 4.53
C VAL A 271 0.55 16.11 3.53
N LEU A 272 1.45 16.66 2.72
CA LEU A 272 2.28 15.89 1.82
C LEU A 272 3.55 15.49 2.56
N THR A 273 3.74 14.20 2.77
CA THR A 273 4.96 13.67 3.38
C THR A 273 5.77 13.00 2.28
N ILE A 274 7.01 13.48 2.10
CA ILE A 274 7.98 12.86 1.21
C ILE A 274 8.58 11.68 1.96
N ARG A 275 8.41 10.47 1.44
CA ARG A 275 9.34 9.37 1.73
C ARG A 275 10.36 9.37 0.59
N PHE A 276 11.64 9.56 0.92
CA PHE A 276 12.75 9.25 0.02
C PHE A 276 13.10 7.77 0.18
#